data_AF-M5P046-F1
#
_entry.id   AF-M5P046-F1
#
_cell.length_a   1.000
_cell.length_b   1.000
_cell.length_c   1.000
_cell.angle_alpha   90.00
_cell.angle_beta   90.00
_cell.angle_gamma   90.00
#
_symmetry.space_group_name_H-M   'P 1'
#
loop_
_entity.id
_entity.type
_entity.pdbx_description
1 polymer ?
#
loop_
_entity_poly.entity_id
_entity_poly.type
_entity_poly.pdbx_seq_one_letter_code
_entity_poly.pdbx_strand_id
1 'polypeptide(L)'
;MKEEEKNRTSKITKLQKFFRRRWVFPAIYLISAVVVLTAVLWYQSASNHDVKDKLAQDGKKSAYDNRDDAVEVGKPVENVAMPVVDSENVSVVKKFFETNASKEEKEAALVNYDNTYSMSKGIDLAEKDGKTFDVSASLSGTVIKAAKDPVLGYVVEIEHEDGLSTVYQSLSEVSVKQGDKIEQNQVIGKAGKNLYNEESGNHVHFEIRKDGVALNPLNFMDKPVSTIEKAMEKQASEQAKEPAPPSDVEKPKTEDKQDGTGTNGKTKTEDSSDDSGAQDKGQTKDSKQP
;
A
#
# COMPACT_ATOMS: atom_id res chain seq x y z
N MET A 1 34.60 37.35 -97.87
CA MET A 1 34.64 37.05 -96.42
C MET A 1 33.43 37.74 -95.81
N LYS A 2 32.32 37.03 -95.50
CA LYS A 2 31.93 36.52 -94.14
C LYS A 2 31.81 37.69 -93.13
N GLU A 3 30.72 38.01 -92.42
CA GLU A 3 29.53 37.30 -91.83
C GLU A 3 28.41 38.36 -91.56
N GLU A 4 27.10 38.07 -91.73
CA GLU A 4 26.01 37.86 -90.71
C GLU A 4 25.89 38.95 -89.58
N GLU A 5 24.75 39.51 -89.14
CA GLU A 5 23.39 39.00 -88.83
C GLU A 5 22.26 40.09 -88.78
N LYS A 6 21.06 39.69 -89.27
CA LYS A 6 19.67 39.77 -88.73
C LYS A 6 18.94 41.06 -88.26
N ASN A 7 17.83 41.29 -88.98
CA ASN A 7 16.53 41.92 -88.68
C ASN A 7 16.06 42.01 -87.21
N ARG A 8 15.51 43.18 -86.82
CA ARG A 8 14.40 43.31 -85.83
C ARG A 8 13.46 44.48 -86.15
N THR A 9 12.30 44.15 -86.69
CA THR A 9 11.10 45.01 -86.77
C THR A 9 10.35 45.00 -85.43
N SER A 10 9.90 46.17 -84.99
CA SER A 10 9.23 46.43 -83.71
C SER A 10 7.85 45.77 -83.62
N LYS A 11 7.71 44.75 -82.76
CA LYS A 11 6.43 44.13 -82.42
C LYS A 11 5.77 44.91 -81.28
N ILE A 12 4.73 45.67 -81.61
CA ILE A 12 3.79 46.22 -80.61
C ILE A 12 3.03 45.04 -79.98
N THR A 13 3.17 44.89 -78.66
CA THR A 13 2.72 43.74 -77.88
C THR A 13 1.21 43.69 -77.71
N LYS A 14 0.64 42.47 -77.83
CA LYS A 14 -0.79 42.11 -77.72
C LYS A 14 -1.47 42.60 -76.42
N LEU A 15 -0.71 43.05 -75.42
CA LEU A 15 -1.19 43.54 -74.13
C LEU A 15 -1.97 44.87 -74.23
N GLN A 16 -1.57 45.79 -75.13
CA GLN A 16 -2.26 47.09 -75.29
C GLN A 16 -3.63 46.96 -75.97
N LYS A 17 -3.89 45.89 -76.73
CA LYS A 17 -5.20 45.64 -77.36
C LYS A 17 -6.23 45.09 -76.37
N PHE A 18 -5.77 44.45 -75.30
CA PHE A 18 -6.63 43.85 -74.28
C PHE A 18 -7.21 44.90 -73.32
N PHE A 19 -6.42 45.93 -72.98
CA PHE A 19 -6.81 47.02 -72.07
C PHE A 19 -7.81 48.05 -72.62
N ARG A 20 -8.31 47.89 -73.86
CA ARG A 20 -9.31 48.80 -74.47
C ARG A 20 -10.77 48.34 -74.31
N ARG A 21 -11.01 47.19 -73.67
CA ARG A 21 -12.37 46.69 -73.44
C ARG A 21 -12.93 47.33 -72.17
N ARG A 22 -14.09 48.00 -72.31
CA ARG A 22 -14.78 48.74 -71.24
C ARG A 22 -15.10 47.94 -69.96
N TRP A 23 -14.99 46.61 -70.02
CA TRP A 23 -15.25 45.68 -68.91
C TRP A 23 -13.99 45.22 -68.17
N VAL A 24 -12.79 45.57 -68.66
CA VAL A 24 -11.52 45.13 -68.05
C VAL A 24 -11.26 45.86 -66.74
N PHE A 25 -11.63 47.14 -66.63
CA PHE A 25 -11.48 47.88 -65.37
C PHE A 25 -12.40 47.37 -64.25
N PRO A 26 -13.71 47.10 -64.48
CA PRO A 26 -14.56 46.42 -63.51
C PRO A 26 -14.06 45.03 -63.10
N ALA A 27 -13.60 44.22 -64.08
CA ALA A 27 -13.12 42.86 -63.80
C ALA A 27 -11.82 42.85 -62.99
N ILE A 28 -10.88 43.76 -63.29
CA ILE A 28 -9.65 43.92 -62.51
C ILE A 28 -9.96 44.39 -61.09
N TYR A 29 -10.95 45.27 -60.92
CA TYR A 29 -11.36 45.74 -59.60
C TYR A 29 -11.94 44.59 -58.75
N LEU A 30 -12.79 43.73 -59.33
CA LEU A 30 -13.32 42.56 -58.64
C LEU A 30 -12.22 41.56 -58.25
N ILE A 31 -11.25 41.32 -59.11
CA ILE A 31 -10.11 40.43 -58.78
C ILE A 31 -9.25 41.06 -57.67
N SER A 32 -8.99 42.37 -57.72
CA SER A 32 -8.26 43.06 -56.66
C SER A 32 -8.99 43.02 -55.32
N ALA A 33 -10.33 43.14 -55.33
CA ALA A 33 -11.15 43.05 -54.13
C ALA A 33 -11.10 41.65 -53.50
N VAL A 34 -11.10 40.59 -54.34
CA VAL A 34 -10.94 39.20 -53.86
C VAL A 34 -9.55 39.00 -53.24
N VAL A 35 -8.49 39.52 -53.84
CA VAL A 35 -7.13 39.40 -53.29
C VAL A 35 -6.98 40.15 -51.97
N VAL A 36 -7.60 41.33 -51.84
CA VAL A 36 -7.62 42.08 -50.57
C VAL A 36 -8.46 41.36 -49.53
N LEU A 37 -9.62 40.80 -49.89
CA LEU A 37 -10.45 40.00 -48.97
C LEU A 37 -9.72 38.73 -48.52
N THR A 38 -9.05 38.01 -49.41
CA THR A 38 -8.27 36.83 -49.02
C THR A 38 -7.07 37.22 -48.16
N ALA A 39 -6.41 38.36 -48.42
CA ALA A 39 -5.35 38.87 -47.56
C ALA A 39 -5.87 39.30 -46.17
N VAL A 40 -7.06 39.92 -46.08
CA VAL A 40 -7.69 40.28 -44.80
C VAL A 40 -8.15 39.04 -44.03
N LEU A 41 -8.73 38.05 -44.71
CA LEU A 41 -9.10 36.77 -44.09
C LEU A 41 -7.87 35.99 -43.63
N TRP A 42 -6.79 36.02 -44.41
CA TRP A 42 -5.52 35.39 -44.01
C TRP A 42 -4.86 36.17 -42.87
N TYR A 43 -4.92 37.50 -42.87
CA TYR A 43 -4.42 38.35 -41.78
C TYR A 43 -5.24 38.15 -40.50
N GLN A 44 -6.57 38.07 -40.58
CA GLN A 44 -7.43 37.73 -39.44
C GLN A 44 -7.15 36.30 -38.95
N SER A 45 -7.02 35.32 -39.85
CA SER A 45 -6.72 33.92 -39.51
C SER A 45 -5.31 33.73 -38.92
N ALA A 46 -4.32 34.49 -39.42
CA ALA A 46 -2.95 34.50 -38.93
C ALA A 46 -2.84 35.27 -37.60
N SER A 47 -3.56 36.39 -37.43
CA SER A 47 -3.67 37.07 -36.13
C SER A 47 -4.44 36.24 -35.08
N ASN A 48 -5.26 35.27 -35.52
CA ASN A 48 -5.90 34.28 -34.66
C ASN A 48 -5.03 33.02 -34.42
N HIS A 49 -3.84 32.91 -35.04
CA HIS A 49 -2.90 31.80 -34.79
C HIS A 49 -1.98 32.03 -33.60
N ASP A 50 -1.79 33.27 -33.15
CA ASP A 50 -1.05 33.57 -31.92
C ASP A 50 -1.88 33.37 -30.64
N VAL A 51 -3.20 33.20 -30.77
CA VAL A 51 -4.08 32.86 -29.63
C VAL A 51 -4.22 31.35 -29.49
N LYS A 52 -4.06 30.56 -30.56
CA LYS A 52 -4.16 29.09 -30.47
C LYS A 52 -2.93 28.43 -29.87
N ASP A 53 -1.72 28.90 -30.15
CA ASP A 53 -0.52 28.37 -29.49
C ASP A 53 -0.31 28.93 -28.07
N LYS A 54 -0.81 30.14 -27.79
CA LYS A 54 -0.89 30.63 -26.40
C LYS A 54 -2.08 30.03 -25.62
N LEU A 55 -3.09 29.47 -26.25
CA LEU A 55 -4.11 28.63 -25.58
C LEU A 55 -3.70 27.16 -25.48
N ALA A 56 -2.73 26.68 -26.27
CA ALA A 56 -2.22 25.31 -26.17
C ALA A 56 -1.13 25.14 -25.10
N GLN A 57 -0.46 26.23 -24.69
CA GLN A 57 0.53 26.21 -23.60
C GLN A 57 0.11 26.97 -22.33
N ASP A 58 -0.88 27.88 -22.41
CA ASP A 58 -1.45 28.59 -21.24
C ASP A 58 -2.89 28.16 -20.93
N GLY A 59 -3.45 27.20 -21.69
CA GLY A 59 -4.77 26.59 -21.47
C GLY A 59 -4.81 25.41 -20.50
N LYS A 60 -3.78 25.25 -19.66
CA LYS A 60 -3.74 24.25 -18.58
C LYS A 60 -3.44 24.86 -17.21
N LYS A 61 -4.04 26.01 -16.93
CA LYS A 61 -4.47 26.38 -15.57
C LYS A 61 -5.90 26.87 -15.67
N SER A 62 -6.83 25.92 -15.70
CA SER A 62 -8.23 26.20 -15.48
C SER A 62 -8.36 26.90 -14.13
N ALA A 63 -8.94 28.09 -14.10
CA ALA A 63 -9.34 28.79 -12.87
C ALA A 63 -10.55 28.11 -12.17
N TYR A 64 -10.73 26.81 -12.38
CA TYR A 64 -11.62 25.90 -11.67
C TYR A 64 -10.87 24.66 -11.14
N ASP A 65 -9.54 24.75 -10.98
CA ASP A 65 -8.70 23.70 -10.38
C ASP A 65 -8.32 24.02 -8.92
N ASN A 66 -9.22 24.73 -8.24
CA ASN A 66 -9.35 24.67 -6.79
C ASN A 66 -10.79 24.22 -6.52
N ARG A 67 -11.12 23.01 -6.96
CA ARG A 67 -12.03 22.23 -6.15
C ARG A 67 -11.14 21.64 -5.09
N ASP A 68 -11.14 22.26 -3.92
CA ASP A 68 -10.90 21.52 -2.69
C ASP A 68 -11.57 20.17 -2.88
N ASP A 69 -10.78 19.09 -2.74
CA ASP A 69 -11.18 17.72 -2.97
C ASP A 69 -12.65 17.57 -2.61
N ALA A 70 -13.50 17.35 -3.61
CA ALA A 70 -14.93 17.27 -3.39
C ALA A 70 -15.13 16.10 -2.41
N VAL A 71 -15.27 16.42 -1.12
CA VAL A 71 -15.45 15.43 -0.06
C VAL A 71 -16.77 14.78 -0.38
N GLU A 72 -16.70 13.53 -0.83
CA GLU A 72 -17.86 12.74 -1.19
C GLU A 72 -18.82 12.73 0.00
N VAL A 73 -19.97 13.38 -0.14
CA VAL A 73 -20.91 13.68 0.96
C VAL A 73 -21.72 12.44 1.40
N GLY A 74 -21.20 11.24 1.16
CA GLY A 74 -21.91 10.00 1.45
C GLY A 74 -21.19 8.78 0.92
N LYS A 75 -19.99 8.51 1.43
CA LYS A 75 -19.44 7.15 1.30
C LYS A 75 -20.48 6.18 1.89
N PRO A 76 -20.90 5.13 1.16
CA PRO A 76 -21.80 4.15 1.71
C PRO A 76 -21.12 3.57 2.95
N VAL A 77 -21.86 3.51 4.06
CA VAL A 77 -21.38 2.85 5.26
C VAL A 77 -21.22 1.38 4.91
N GLU A 78 -19.98 0.96 4.72
CA GLU A 78 -19.65 -0.43 4.44
C GLU A 78 -19.88 -1.27 5.70
N ASN A 79 -20.33 -2.51 5.48
CA ASN A 79 -20.30 -3.52 6.51
C ASN A 79 -18.99 -4.30 6.39
N VAL A 80 -18.39 -4.72 7.50
CA VAL A 80 -17.17 -5.53 7.47
C VAL A 80 -17.47 -6.86 6.78
N ALA A 81 -16.85 -7.11 5.63
CA ALA A 81 -17.02 -8.35 4.89
C ALA A 81 -16.00 -9.41 5.35
N MET A 82 -16.32 -10.69 5.14
CA MET A 82 -15.34 -11.75 5.29
C MET A 82 -14.19 -11.54 4.28
N PRO A 83 -12.92 -11.78 4.65
CA PRO A 83 -11.75 -11.52 3.81
C PRO A 83 -11.52 -12.62 2.75
N VAL A 84 -12.60 -13.18 2.21
CA VAL A 84 -12.58 -14.28 1.24
C VAL A 84 -13.68 -14.07 0.18
N VAL A 85 -13.41 -14.54 -1.03
CA VAL A 85 -14.38 -14.47 -2.14
C VAL A 85 -15.46 -15.54 -1.99
N ASP A 86 -15.09 -16.75 -1.57
CA ASP A 86 -15.98 -17.89 -1.34
C ASP A 86 -16.02 -18.21 0.15
N SER A 87 -17.02 -17.66 0.85
CA SER A 87 -17.18 -17.84 2.29
C SER A 87 -17.78 -19.19 2.69
N GLU A 88 -18.37 -19.95 1.76
CA GLU A 88 -19.02 -21.24 2.08
C GLU A 88 -18.01 -22.37 2.28
N ASN A 89 -16.91 -22.33 1.52
CA ASN A 89 -15.87 -23.35 1.54
C ASN A 89 -14.77 -23.10 2.57
N VAL A 90 -14.74 -21.91 3.15
CA VAL A 90 -13.74 -21.48 4.14
C VAL A 90 -14.32 -21.55 5.55
N SER A 91 -13.49 -21.91 6.52
CA SER A 91 -13.85 -22.00 7.93
C SER A 91 -12.79 -21.38 8.83
N VAL A 92 -13.20 -20.90 10.01
CA VAL A 92 -12.28 -20.36 11.01
C VAL A 92 -11.60 -21.52 11.74
N VAL A 93 -10.29 -21.67 11.52
CA VAL A 93 -9.49 -22.74 12.16
C VAL A 93 -8.80 -22.28 13.44
N LYS A 94 -8.50 -20.98 13.55
CA LYS A 94 -8.00 -20.35 14.79
C LYS A 94 -8.76 -19.08 15.06
N LYS A 95 -9.14 -18.86 16.33
CA LYS A 95 -9.90 -17.69 16.78
C LYS A 95 -8.97 -16.64 17.41
N PHE A 96 -9.53 -15.45 17.62
CA PHE A 96 -8.91 -14.41 18.43
C PHE A 96 -8.81 -14.86 19.89
N PHE A 97 -7.72 -14.51 20.57
CA PHE A 97 -7.54 -14.87 21.98
C PHE A 97 -8.37 -13.97 22.90
N GLU A 98 -9.33 -14.55 23.61
CA GLU A 98 -10.15 -13.86 24.62
C GLU A 98 -9.80 -14.30 26.04
N THR A 99 -9.53 -13.33 26.92
CA THR A 99 -9.11 -13.58 28.32
C THR A 99 -10.23 -14.12 29.20
N ASN A 100 -11.49 -13.87 28.83
CA ASN A 100 -12.70 -14.34 29.50
C ASN A 100 -13.26 -15.66 28.94
N ALA A 101 -12.65 -16.24 27.90
CA ALA A 101 -13.07 -17.52 27.32
C ALA A 101 -12.72 -18.73 28.21
N SER A 102 -13.26 -19.90 27.87
CA SER A 102 -12.94 -21.18 28.54
C SER A 102 -11.47 -21.55 28.36
N LYS A 103 -10.97 -22.50 29.17
CA LYS A 103 -9.56 -22.93 29.11
C LYS A 103 -9.24 -23.52 27.73
N GLU A 104 -10.15 -24.35 27.22
CA GLU A 104 -10.04 -25.03 25.94
C GLU A 104 -10.01 -24.03 24.77
N GLU A 105 -10.86 -23.00 24.82
CA GLU A 105 -10.87 -21.94 23.79
C GLU A 105 -9.61 -21.08 23.80
N LYS A 106 -9.08 -20.78 25.00
CA LYS A 106 -7.81 -20.06 25.14
C LYS A 106 -6.65 -20.85 24.54
N GLU A 107 -6.55 -22.14 24.86
CA GLU A 107 -5.52 -23.03 24.32
C GLU A 107 -5.59 -23.10 22.79
N ALA A 108 -6.80 -23.23 22.23
CA ALA A 108 -7.01 -23.26 20.78
C ALA A 108 -6.65 -21.93 20.09
N ALA A 109 -6.74 -20.81 20.80
CA ALA A 109 -6.41 -19.47 20.31
C ALA A 109 -4.93 -19.06 20.54
N LEU A 110 -4.08 -19.96 21.03
CA LEU A 110 -2.64 -19.74 21.07
C LEU A 110 -2.00 -20.05 19.72
N VAL A 111 -0.98 -19.28 19.39
CA VAL A 111 -0.07 -19.50 18.26
C VAL A 111 1.23 -20.03 18.82
N ASN A 112 1.73 -21.13 18.26
CA ASN A 112 2.98 -21.75 18.67
C ASN A 112 4.04 -21.51 17.60
N TYR A 113 5.09 -20.78 17.95
CA TYR A 113 6.22 -20.52 17.08
C TYR A 113 7.52 -20.63 17.87
N ASP A 114 8.47 -21.41 17.37
CA ASP A 114 9.80 -21.60 17.99
C ASP A 114 9.72 -21.89 19.50
N ASN A 115 8.89 -22.88 19.86
CA ASN A 115 8.66 -23.32 21.24
C ASN A 115 8.10 -22.23 22.19
N THR A 116 7.57 -21.13 21.63
CA THR A 116 6.98 -20.01 22.34
C THR A 116 5.51 -19.85 21.97
N TYR A 117 4.67 -19.67 22.98
CA TYR A 117 3.24 -19.43 22.79
C TYR A 117 2.93 -17.94 22.78
N SER A 118 2.21 -17.50 21.76
CA SER A 118 1.70 -16.14 21.63
C SER A 118 0.17 -16.14 21.51
N MET A 119 -0.47 -15.05 21.91
CA MET A 119 -1.92 -14.89 21.76
C MET A 119 -2.27 -14.57 20.30
N SER A 120 -3.23 -15.30 19.71
CA SER A 120 -3.78 -14.92 18.41
C SER A 120 -4.41 -13.52 18.47
N LYS A 121 -4.02 -12.65 17.54
CA LYS A 121 -4.53 -11.27 17.40
C LYS A 121 -5.58 -11.13 16.31
N GLY A 122 -6.02 -12.24 15.72
CA GLY A 122 -6.95 -12.26 14.62
C GLY A 122 -7.67 -13.59 14.50
N ILE A 123 -8.13 -13.89 13.30
CA ILE A 123 -8.68 -15.20 12.95
C ILE A 123 -7.86 -15.82 11.82
N ASP A 124 -7.72 -17.14 11.85
CA ASP A 124 -7.20 -17.88 10.70
C ASP A 124 -8.34 -18.53 9.96
N LEU A 125 -8.34 -18.30 8.64
CA LEU A 125 -9.33 -18.85 7.73
C LEU A 125 -8.65 -19.85 6.82
N ALA A 126 -9.19 -21.06 6.74
CA ALA A 126 -8.70 -22.12 5.86
C ALA A 126 -9.85 -22.81 5.14
N GLU A 127 -9.60 -23.24 3.91
CA GLU A 127 -10.53 -24.05 3.13
C GLU A 127 -10.53 -25.50 3.63
N LYS A 128 -11.69 -26.17 3.57
CA LYS A 128 -11.87 -27.52 4.16
C LYS A 128 -10.90 -28.57 3.60
N ASP A 129 -10.52 -28.46 2.32
CA ASP A 129 -9.58 -29.37 1.66
C ASP A 129 -8.11 -28.90 1.79
N GLY A 130 -7.86 -27.76 2.46
CA GLY A 130 -6.52 -27.18 2.61
C GLY A 130 -5.92 -26.61 1.32
N LYS A 131 -6.73 -26.37 0.29
CA LYS A 131 -6.29 -25.75 -0.96
C LYS A 131 -6.12 -24.24 -0.76
N THR A 132 -5.34 -23.65 -1.66
CA THR A 132 -5.23 -22.19 -1.72
C THR A 132 -6.53 -21.61 -2.25
N PHE A 133 -6.90 -20.43 -1.77
CA PHE A 133 -8.10 -19.69 -2.16
C PHE A 133 -7.79 -18.19 -2.26
N ASP A 134 -8.65 -17.46 -2.96
CA ASP A 134 -8.50 -16.02 -3.15
C ASP A 134 -8.89 -15.25 -1.88
N VAL A 135 -8.01 -14.36 -1.46
CA VAL A 135 -8.19 -13.46 -0.32
C VAL A 135 -8.62 -12.10 -0.87
N SER A 136 -9.71 -11.58 -0.33
CA SER A 136 -10.29 -10.30 -0.71
C SER A 136 -10.20 -9.28 0.41
N ALA A 137 -10.21 -7.99 0.04
CA ALA A 137 -10.30 -6.90 1.00
C ALA A 137 -11.66 -6.91 1.71
N SER A 138 -11.62 -6.80 3.03
CA SER A 138 -12.79 -6.82 3.91
C SER A 138 -13.53 -5.49 3.88
N LEU A 139 -12.80 -4.41 3.61
CA LEU A 139 -13.28 -3.03 3.52
C LEU A 139 -12.46 -2.29 2.44
N SER A 140 -13.05 -1.26 1.85
CA SER A 140 -12.34 -0.36 0.94
C SER A 140 -11.29 0.46 1.70
N GLY A 141 -10.16 0.77 1.06
CA GLY A 141 -9.08 1.49 1.72
C GLY A 141 -7.85 1.71 0.84
N THR A 142 -6.73 2.03 1.49
CA THR A 142 -5.43 2.22 0.82
C THR A 142 -4.41 1.23 1.37
N VAL A 143 -3.67 0.55 0.50
CA VAL A 143 -2.62 -0.38 0.92
C VAL A 143 -1.45 0.42 1.50
N ILE A 144 -1.19 0.26 2.80
CA ILE A 144 -0.05 0.89 3.48
C ILE A 144 1.17 -0.03 3.57
N LYS A 145 0.96 -1.35 3.40
CA LYS A 145 2.03 -2.35 3.34
C LYS A 145 1.67 -3.49 2.40
N ALA A 146 2.61 -3.92 1.58
CA ALA A 146 2.53 -5.15 0.79
C ALA A 146 3.94 -5.72 0.64
N ALA A 147 4.32 -6.67 1.49
CA ALA A 147 5.70 -7.16 1.57
C ALA A 147 5.76 -8.63 1.96
N LYS A 148 6.84 -9.30 1.54
CA LYS A 148 7.14 -10.68 1.96
C LYS A 148 7.89 -10.66 3.29
N ASP A 149 7.35 -11.35 4.28
CA ASP A 149 8.01 -11.64 5.54
C ASP A 149 8.44 -13.12 5.57
N PRO A 150 9.67 -13.45 6.01
CA PRO A 150 10.16 -14.82 6.02
C PRO A 150 9.40 -15.74 7.00
N VAL A 151 8.77 -15.17 8.04
CA VAL A 151 8.07 -15.91 9.10
C VAL A 151 6.55 -15.85 8.89
N LEU A 152 6.02 -14.68 8.55
CA LEU A 152 4.58 -14.44 8.41
C LEU A 152 4.02 -14.74 7.01
N GLY A 153 4.89 -14.99 6.01
CA GLY A 153 4.49 -15.07 4.61
C GLY A 153 4.32 -13.67 4.01
N TYR A 154 3.58 -13.54 2.91
CA TYR A 154 3.24 -12.20 2.44
C TYR A 154 2.24 -11.53 3.39
N VAL A 155 2.48 -10.25 3.65
CA VAL A 155 1.69 -9.40 4.53
C VAL A 155 1.18 -8.21 3.73
N VAL A 156 -0.14 -8.04 3.72
CA VAL A 156 -0.82 -6.86 3.19
C VAL A 156 -1.50 -6.15 4.36
N GLU A 157 -1.34 -4.85 4.46
CA GLU A 157 -2.06 -4.00 5.43
C GLU A 157 -2.77 -2.89 4.66
N ILE A 158 -4.06 -2.76 4.92
CA ILE A 158 -4.94 -1.78 4.29
C ILE A 158 -5.41 -0.81 5.39
N GLU A 159 -5.14 0.47 5.19
CA GLU A 159 -5.65 1.56 6.01
C GLU A 159 -7.04 1.99 5.50
N HIS A 160 -7.95 2.18 6.45
CA HIS A 160 -9.31 2.62 6.25
C HIS A 160 -9.54 3.95 6.98
N GLU A 161 -10.78 4.40 7.05
CA GLU A 161 -11.14 5.63 7.75
C GLU A 161 -10.99 5.49 9.27
N ASP A 162 -10.85 6.64 9.93
CA ASP A 162 -10.84 6.77 11.38
C ASP A 162 -9.78 5.91 12.09
N GLY A 163 -8.61 5.68 11.49
CA GLY A 163 -7.54 4.89 12.14
C GLY A 163 -7.83 3.39 12.23
N LEU A 164 -8.82 2.91 11.47
CA LEU A 164 -9.06 1.49 11.26
C LEU A 164 -8.08 0.93 10.22
N SER A 165 -7.51 -0.24 10.48
CA SER A 165 -6.75 -1.00 9.48
C SER A 165 -7.11 -2.47 9.50
N THR A 166 -6.96 -3.13 8.35
CA THR A 166 -7.05 -4.60 8.25
C THR A 166 -5.71 -5.17 7.82
N VAL A 167 -5.35 -6.31 8.40
CA VAL A 167 -4.08 -6.99 8.13
C VAL A 167 -4.36 -8.39 7.60
N TYR A 168 -3.67 -8.76 6.52
CA TYR A 168 -3.75 -10.03 5.85
C TYR A 168 -2.36 -10.65 5.83
N GLN A 169 -2.17 -11.79 6.48
CA GLN A 169 -0.88 -12.48 6.56
C GLN A 169 -1.04 -13.95 6.14
N SER A 170 0.08 -14.67 6.09
CA SER A 170 0.17 -16.03 5.52
C SER A 170 -0.20 -16.10 4.05
N LEU A 171 -0.09 -15.00 3.30
CA LEU A 171 -0.39 -15.01 1.87
C LEU A 171 0.76 -15.69 1.09
N SER A 172 0.40 -16.48 0.08
CA SER A 172 1.36 -17.10 -0.85
C SER A 172 1.72 -16.17 -2.01
N GLU A 173 0.75 -15.36 -2.45
CA GLU A 173 0.85 -14.41 -3.54
C GLU A 173 0.10 -13.12 -3.17
N VAL A 174 0.54 -12.00 -3.73
CA VAL A 174 -0.07 -10.68 -3.55
C VAL A 174 -0.30 -10.05 -4.92
N SER A 175 -1.51 -9.54 -5.15
CA SER A 175 -1.93 -8.89 -6.41
C SER A 175 -1.93 -7.36 -6.34
N VAL A 176 -1.52 -6.80 -5.19
CA VAL A 176 -1.53 -5.36 -4.89
C VAL A 176 -0.15 -4.86 -4.45
N LYS A 177 0.05 -3.55 -4.45
CA LYS A 177 1.27 -2.91 -3.94
C LYS A 177 0.93 -1.74 -3.01
N GLN A 178 1.91 -1.32 -2.23
CA GLN A 178 1.78 -0.14 -1.38
C GLN A 178 1.36 1.10 -2.20
N GLY A 179 0.39 1.84 -1.68
CA GLY A 179 -0.21 3.02 -2.30
C GLY A 179 -1.42 2.74 -3.19
N ASP A 180 -1.75 1.46 -3.47
CA ASP A 180 -2.95 1.13 -4.24
C ASP A 180 -4.22 1.44 -3.44
N LYS A 181 -5.23 1.98 -4.12
CA LYS A 181 -6.60 2.08 -3.61
C LYS A 181 -7.33 0.79 -3.89
N ILE A 182 -8.00 0.25 -2.87
CA ILE A 182 -8.67 -1.05 -2.91
C ILE A 182 -10.14 -0.86 -2.60
N GLU A 183 -11.00 -1.51 -3.38
CA GLU A 183 -12.43 -1.60 -3.11
C GLU A 183 -12.73 -2.85 -2.27
N GLN A 184 -13.78 -2.80 -1.46
CA GLN A 184 -14.27 -3.95 -0.72
C GLN A 184 -14.52 -5.15 -1.66
N ASN A 185 -14.17 -6.35 -1.20
CA ASN A 185 -14.22 -7.62 -1.93
C ASN A 185 -13.24 -7.75 -3.10
N GLN A 186 -12.43 -6.73 -3.40
CA GLN A 186 -11.36 -6.85 -4.39
C GLN A 186 -10.31 -7.88 -3.94
N VAL A 187 -9.90 -8.77 -4.85
CA VAL A 187 -8.86 -9.78 -4.57
C VAL A 187 -7.50 -9.10 -4.40
N ILE A 188 -6.86 -9.34 -3.26
CA ILE A 188 -5.57 -8.76 -2.88
C ILE A 188 -4.42 -9.79 -2.83
N GLY A 189 -4.75 -11.07 -2.87
CA GLY A 189 -3.77 -12.15 -2.85
C GLY A 189 -4.40 -13.53 -2.74
N LYS A 190 -3.56 -14.52 -2.43
CA LYS A 190 -3.97 -15.92 -2.23
C LYS A 190 -3.51 -16.43 -0.87
N ALA A 191 -4.33 -17.24 -0.23
CA ALA A 191 -3.97 -17.93 1.01
C ALA A 191 -2.74 -18.82 0.81
N GLY A 192 -1.96 -18.99 1.87
CA GLY A 192 -0.69 -19.69 1.83
C GLY A 192 -0.32 -20.31 3.17
N LYS A 193 0.93 -20.74 3.27
CA LYS A 193 1.51 -21.27 4.51
C LYS A 193 2.55 -20.30 5.04
N ASN A 194 2.69 -20.24 6.36
CA ASN A 194 3.73 -19.49 7.03
C ASN A 194 4.40 -20.34 8.11
N LEU A 195 5.51 -19.86 8.65
CA LEU A 195 6.23 -20.53 9.75
C LEU A 195 5.64 -20.16 11.11
N TYR A 196 5.04 -18.97 11.21
CA TYR A 196 4.49 -18.46 12.47
C TYR A 196 3.37 -19.34 13.03
N ASN A 197 2.59 -19.97 12.17
CA ASN A 197 1.41 -20.74 12.57
C ASN A 197 1.16 -21.93 11.63
N GLU A 198 2.11 -22.86 11.63
CA GLU A 198 2.07 -24.06 10.79
C GLU A 198 0.83 -24.94 11.07
N GLU A 199 0.30 -24.90 12.30
CA GLU A 199 -0.89 -25.64 12.72
C GLU A 199 -2.14 -25.25 11.91
N SER A 200 -2.24 -23.99 11.47
CA SER A 200 -3.35 -23.50 10.66
C SER A 200 -3.26 -23.92 9.18
N GLY A 201 -2.16 -24.56 8.76
CA GLY A 201 -2.00 -25.11 7.42
C GLY A 201 -2.00 -24.03 6.33
N ASN A 202 -2.72 -24.27 5.23
CA ASN A 202 -2.91 -23.27 4.18
C ASN A 202 -4.05 -22.33 4.54
N HIS A 203 -3.72 -21.12 4.94
CA HIS A 203 -4.64 -20.18 5.54
C HIS A 203 -4.32 -18.72 5.20
N VAL A 204 -5.25 -17.84 5.53
CA VAL A 204 -4.99 -16.41 5.72
C VAL A 204 -5.18 -16.08 7.20
N HIS A 205 -4.22 -15.36 7.78
CA HIS A 205 -4.41 -14.72 9.08
C HIS A 205 -4.98 -13.33 8.86
N PHE A 206 -6.15 -13.05 9.45
CA PHE A 206 -6.88 -11.80 9.28
C PHE A 206 -7.04 -11.08 10.62
N GLU A 207 -6.65 -9.81 10.64
CA GLU A 207 -6.83 -8.93 11.79
C GLU A 207 -7.63 -7.68 11.42
N ILE A 208 -8.42 -7.21 12.37
CA ILE A 208 -8.98 -5.86 12.36
C ILE A 208 -8.29 -5.09 13.48
N ARG A 209 -7.73 -3.93 13.17
CA ARG A 209 -7.05 -3.06 14.12
C ARG A 209 -7.68 -1.69 14.13
N LYS A 210 -7.80 -1.08 15.30
CA LYS A 210 -8.19 0.32 15.47
C LYS A 210 -7.11 1.01 16.27
N ASP A 211 -6.54 2.07 15.72
CA ASP A 211 -5.42 2.82 16.30
C ASP A 211 -4.25 1.90 16.68
N GLY A 212 -4.00 0.87 15.85
CA GLY A 212 -2.96 -0.15 16.04
C GLY A 212 -3.31 -1.29 17.01
N VAL A 213 -4.43 -1.23 17.72
CA VAL A 213 -4.88 -2.28 18.64
C VAL A 213 -5.74 -3.31 17.92
N ALA A 214 -5.35 -4.59 17.97
CA ALA A 214 -6.10 -5.68 17.37
C ALA A 214 -7.39 -5.99 18.14
N LEU A 215 -8.49 -6.14 17.40
CA LEU A 215 -9.82 -6.45 17.90
C LEU A 215 -10.27 -7.81 17.36
N ASN A 216 -11.16 -8.50 18.08
CA ASN A 216 -11.72 -9.77 17.61
C ASN A 216 -12.55 -9.56 16.32
N PRO A 217 -12.11 -10.05 15.15
CA PRO A 217 -12.81 -9.82 13.88
C PRO A 217 -14.24 -10.36 13.86
N LEU A 218 -14.51 -11.47 14.57
CA LEU A 218 -15.83 -12.11 14.60
C LEU A 218 -16.91 -11.23 15.24
N ASN A 219 -16.51 -10.23 16.05
CA ASN A 219 -17.47 -9.30 16.64
C ASN A 219 -18.00 -8.27 15.65
N PHE A 220 -17.38 -8.12 14.48
CA PHE A 220 -17.68 -7.05 13.53
C PHE A 220 -18.13 -7.54 12.15
N MET A 221 -17.97 -8.82 11.84
CA MET A 221 -18.45 -9.39 10.57
C MET A 221 -19.92 -9.07 10.32
N ASP A 222 -20.23 -8.65 9.09
CA ASP A 222 -21.54 -8.23 8.59
C ASP A 222 -22.16 -7.02 9.34
N LYS A 223 -21.40 -6.34 10.19
CA LYS A 223 -21.82 -5.14 10.90
C LYS A 223 -21.23 -3.89 10.24
N PRO A 224 -21.92 -2.74 10.33
CA PRO A 224 -21.40 -1.49 9.80
C PRO A 224 -20.14 -1.07 10.55
N VAL A 225 -19.19 -0.45 9.85
CA VAL A 225 -17.91 0.02 10.40
C VAL A 225 -18.08 0.90 11.65
N SER A 226 -19.15 1.70 11.72
CA SER A 226 -19.52 2.51 12.90
C SER A 226 -19.69 1.73 14.21
N THR A 227 -19.88 0.41 14.16
CA THR A 227 -19.93 -0.43 15.37
C THR A 227 -18.55 -0.63 16.01
N ILE A 228 -17.47 -0.57 15.23
CA ILE A 228 -16.09 -0.68 15.72
C ILE A 228 -15.74 0.56 16.54
N GLU A 229 -16.13 1.74 16.06
CA GLU A 229 -15.90 3.01 16.76
C GLU A 229 -16.56 3.02 18.14
N LYS A 230 -17.84 2.64 18.19
CA LYS A 230 -18.61 2.56 19.44
C LYS A 230 -18.04 1.51 20.41
N ALA A 231 -17.52 0.40 19.90
CA ALA A 231 -16.90 -0.62 20.73
C ALA A 231 -15.62 -0.10 21.40
N MET A 232 -14.82 0.68 20.68
CA MET A 232 -13.57 1.26 21.20
C MET A 232 -13.83 2.36 22.24
N GLU A 233 -14.84 3.22 22.03
CA GLU A 233 -15.26 4.21 23.04
C GLU A 233 -15.68 3.52 24.35
N LYS A 234 -16.41 2.41 24.24
CA LYS A 234 -16.85 1.64 25.41
C LYS A 234 -15.67 0.99 26.14
N GLN A 235 -14.74 0.37 25.42
CA GLN A 235 -13.54 -0.23 26.01
C GLN A 235 -12.60 0.81 26.65
N ALA A 236 -12.43 1.98 26.02
CA ALA A 236 -11.68 3.09 26.61
C ALA A 236 -12.33 3.62 27.90
N SER A 237 -13.67 3.66 27.95
CA SER A 237 -14.41 4.07 29.15
C SER A 237 -14.39 3.04 30.29
N GLU A 238 -14.21 1.75 29.98
CA GLU A 238 -14.09 0.66 30.96
C GLU A 238 -12.64 0.52 31.46
N GLN A 239 -11.61 0.70 30.62
CA GLN A 239 -10.20 0.76 31.04
C GLN A 239 -9.89 1.99 31.90
N ALA A 240 -10.64 3.09 31.77
CA ALA A 240 -10.53 4.24 32.67
C ALA A 240 -11.14 4.00 34.08
N LYS A 241 -11.76 2.84 34.34
CA LYS A 241 -12.36 2.46 35.63
C LYS A 241 -11.61 1.35 36.38
N GLU A 242 -10.51 0.83 35.83
CA GLU A 242 -9.68 -0.16 36.53
C GLU A 242 -8.64 0.57 37.39
N PRO A 243 -8.57 0.32 38.71
CA PRO A 243 -7.65 1.03 39.58
C PRO A 243 -6.21 0.61 39.27
N ALA A 244 -5.31 1.58 39.29
CA ALA A 244 -3.87 1.35 39.18
C ALA A 244 -3.42 0.23 40.14
N PRO A 245 -2.48 -0.65 39.74
CA PRO A 245 -1.95 -1.66 40.63
C PRO A 245 -1.36 -1.00 41.88
N PRO A 246 -1.58 -1.58 43.09
CA PRO A 246 -1.03 -1.02 44.31
C PRO A 246 0.50 -0.98 44.23
N SER A 247 1.05 0.23 44.32
CA SER A 247 2.47 0.49 44.49
C SER A 247 2.88 0.18 45.93
N ASP A 248 2.94 -1.09 46.30
CA ASP A 248 3.58 -1.50 47.56
C ASP A 248 5.08 -1.73 47.30
N VAL A 249 5.82 -0.61 47.27
CA VAL A 249 7.26 -0.63 47.57
C VAL A 249 7.38 -0.63 49.08
N GLU A 250 7.42 -1.82 49.67
CA GLU A 250 7.76 -1.99 51.07
C GLU A 250 9.24 -1.64 51.28
N LYS A 251 9.46 -0.44 51.82
CA LYS A 251 10.75 0.09 52.25
C LYS A 251 11.20 -0.67 53.50
N PRO A 252 12.39 -1.30 53.56
CA PRO A 252 12.87 -1.90 54.80
C PRO A 252 13.17 -0.80 55.82
N LYS A 253 12.52 -0.90 56.98
CA LYS A 253 12.85 -0.11 58.18
C LYS A 253 14.21 -0.54 58.71
N THR A 254 15.02 0.48 58.98
CA THR A 254 16.24 0.47 59.75
C THR A 254 15.89 0.21 61.22
N GLU A 255 16.51 -0.81 61.84
CA GLU A 255 16.70 -0.85 63.29
C GLU A 255 18.15 -1.22 63.61
N ASP A 256 18.73 -0.34 64.42
CA ASP A 256 20.08 -0.31 64.93
C ASP A 256 20.15 -1.20 66.18
N LYS A 257 21.15 -2.09 66.29
CA LYS A 257 21.94 -2.23 67.52
C LYS A 257 23.18 -3.10 67.36
N GLN A 258 24.27 -2.46 67.76
CA GLN A 258 25.62 -2.95 68.02
C GLN A 258 25.65 -4.25 68.83
N ASP A 259 26.57 -5.16 68.48
CA ASP A 259 27.72 -5.36 69.36
C ASP A 259 28.93 -5.85 68.56
N GLY A 260 30.08 -5.27 68.87
CA GLY A 260 31.34 -5.57 68.23
C GLY A 260 32.23 -6.41 69.13
N THR A 261 32.75 -7.52 68.61
CA THR A 261 33.99 -8.12 69.10
C THR A 261 34.74 -8.71 67.91
N GLY A 262 35.84 -8.08 67.55
CA GLY A 262 36.81 -8.65 66.62
C GLY A 262 37.69 -9.69 67.32
N THR A 263 38.22 -10.65 66.57
CA THR A 263 39.67 -10.87 66.41
C THR A 263 39.96 -12.08 65.50
N ASN A 264 40.93 -11.87 64.60
CA ASN A 264 41.95 -12.80 64.09
C ASN A 264 41.60 -14.23 63.63
N GLY A 265 42.02 -14.56 62.40
CA GLY A 265 42.38 -15.96 62.09
C GLY A 265 42.48 -16.37 60.62
N LYS A 266 43.54 -15.94 59.92
CA LYS A 266 44.47 -16.80 59.16
C LYS A 266 43.91 -17.78 58.08
N THR A 267 44.20 -17.42 56.82
CA THR A 267 44.85 -18.23 55.76
C THR A 267 44.25 -19.60 55.35
N LYS A 268 43.80 -19.71 54.08
CA LYS A 268 44.41 -20.62 53.09
C LYS A 268 43.96 -20.34 51.65
N THR A 269 44.94 -19.98 50.83
CA THR A 269 45.02 -20.09 49.36
C THR A 269 45.47 -21.50 48.97
N GLU A 270 44.87 -22.05 47.91
CA GLU A 270 45.31 -23.13 46.98
C GLU A 270 44.36 -22.91 45.79
N ASP A 271 44.69 -22.39 44.60
CA ASP A 271 45.74 -22.60 43.59
C ASP A 271 45.93 -24.05 43.13
N SER A 272 45.52 -24.30 41.88
CA SER A 272 46.18 -25.24 40.96
C SER A 272 45.71 -24.96 39.53
N SER A 273 46.55 -24.24 38.79
CA SER A 273 46.71 -24.35 37.33
C SER A 273 47.36 -25.68 36.94
N ASP A 274 47.05 -26.17 35.73
CA ASP A 274 47.89 -26.97 34.80
C ASP A 274 46.95 -27.63 33.76
N ASP A 275 47.27 -27.90 32.50
CA ASP A 275 48.45 -27.72 31.66
C ASP A 275 48.02 -28.09 30.21
N SER A 276 48.84 -27.63 29.27
CA SER A 276 48.88 -27.73 27.82
C SER A 276 48.68 -29.10 27.15
N GLY A 277 48.48 -29.08 25.82
CA GLY A 277 48.67 -30.26 24.96
C GLY A 277 48.22 -30.07 23.52
N ALA A 278 49.17 -29.78 22.63
CA ALA A 278 48.99 -29.59 21.18
C ALA A 278 49.29 -30.87 20.37
N GLN A 279 48.75 -30.92 19.15
CA GLN A 279 49.18 -31.66 17.93
C GLN A 279 49.24 -33.21 17.95
N ASP A 280 48.64 -33.87 16.94
CA ASP A 280 49.36 -34.52 15.82
C ASP A 280 48.39 -35.17 14.78
N LYS A 281 48.96 -35.47 13.62
CA LYS A 281 48.48 -35.70 12.26
C LYS A 281 47.95 -37.12 11.92
N GLY A 282 47.38 -37.22 10.71
CA GLY A 282 47.33 -38.42 9.85
C GLY A 282 45.92 -38.64 9.27
N GLN A 283 45.55 -38.18 8.08
CA GLN A 283 45.97 -38.48 6.70
C GLN A 283 45.69 -39.92 6.22
N THR A 284 45.05 -40.00 5.03
CA THR A 284 44.75 -41.14 4.13
C THR A 284 43.44 -41.89 4.43
N LYS A 285 42.57 -42.23 3.47
CA LYS A 285 42.80 -42.58 2.05
C LYS A 285 41.50 -42.52 1.25
N ASP A 286 41.63 -42.12 -0.01
CA ASP A 286 40.70 -42.34 -1.13
C ASP A 286 40.19 -43.78 -1.22
N SER A 287 38.93 -43.96 -1.65
CA SER A 287 38.51 -45.11 -2.47
C SER A 287 37.23 -44.81 -3.26
N LYS A 288 37.44 -44.78 -4.57
CA LYS A 288 36.55 -44.74 -5.72
C LYS A 288 35.29 -45.63 -5.64
N GLN A 289 34.20 -45.05 -6.16
CA GLN A 289 33.09 -45.59 -6.97
C GLN A 289 33.36 -46.90 -7.76
N PRO A 290 32.31 -47.64 -8.21
CA PRO A 290 31.20 -47.18 -9.08
C PRO A 290 29.88 -46.87 -8.39
#